data_AF-A0A9E6DAT0-F1
#
_entry.id   AF-A0A9E6DAT0-F1
#
_cell.length_a   1.000
_cell.length_b   1.000
_cell.length_c   1.000
_cell.angle_alpha   90.00
_cell.angle_beta   90.00
_cell.angle_gamma   90.00
#
_symmetry.space_group_name_H-M   'P 1'
#
loop_
_entity.id
_entity.type
_entity.pdbx_description
1 polymer ?
#
loop_
_entity_poly.entity_id
_entity_poly.type
_entity_poly.pdbx_seq_one_letter_code
_entity_poly.pdbx_strand_id
1 'polypeptide(L)' 'MDVRKFRQGDEKELWELFYNTIHNVNILDYDKAQVAAWAPDDLDINFAVQKFRELDPLVVIQDGKIIGYADIQSDGC' A
#
# COMPACT_ATOMS: atom_id res chain seq x y z
N MET A 1 -6.63 14.18 -11.50
CA MET A 1 -6.54 13.49 -10.20
C MET A 1 -7.94 13.04 -9.82
N ASP A 2 -8.11 11.76 -9.55
CA ASP A 2 -9.40 11.14 -9.22
C ASP A 2 -9.25 10.23 -8.00
N VAL A 3 -10.31 10.05 -7.23
CA VAL A 3 -10.33 9.15 -6.06
C VAL A 3 -11.39 8.10 -6.29
N ARG A 4 -10.99 6.82 -6.20
CA ARG A 4 -11.90 5.70 -6.40
C ARG A 4 -11.60 4.56 -5.44
N LYS A 5 -12.54 3.62 -5.34
CA LYS A 5 -12.28 2.33 -4.70
C LYS A 5 -11.23 1.53 -5.48
N PHE A 6 -10.43 0.78 -4.73
CA PHE A 6 -9.52 -0.23 -5.22
C PHE A 6 -10.25 -1.24 -6.13
N ARG A 7 -9.56 -1.75 -7.16
CA ARG A 7 -10.12 -2.70 -8.13
C ARG A 7 -9.14 -3.82 -8.43
N GLN A 8 -9.69 -4.95 -8.90
CA GLN A 8 -8.86 -6.02 -9.44
C GLN A 8 -8.01 -5.50 -10.60
N GLY A 9 -6.71 -5.76 -10.56
CA GLY A 9 -5.69 -5.22 -11.46
C GLY A 9 -4.78 -4.19 -10.79
N ASP A 10 -5.24 -3.51 -9.73
CA ASP A 10 -4.48 -2.48 -9.03
C ASP A 10 -3.45 -3.06 -8.03
N GLU A 11 -3.56 -4.35 -7.69
CA GLU A 11 -2.84 -4.98 -6.58
C GLU A 11 -1.34 -4.73 -6.62
N LYS A 12 -0.75 -4.92 -7.81
CA LYS A 12 0.69 -4.83 -7.99
C LYS A 12 1.19 -3.40 -7.83
N GLU A 13 0.48 -2.45 -8.43
CA GLU A 13 0.85 -1.03 -8.36
C GLU A 13 0.69 -0.48 -6.94
N LEU A 14 -0.38 -0.90 -6.24
CA LEU A 14 -0.60 -0.54 -4.85
C LEU A 14 0.48 -1.14 -3.92
N TRP A 15 0.86 -2.41 -4.15
CA TRP A 15 1.96 -3.06 -3.44
C TRP A 15 3.29 -2.33 -3.63
N GLU A 16 3.64 -2.00 -4.88
CA GLU A 16 4.86 -1.26 -5.19
C GLU A 16 4.87 0.12 -4.49
N LEU A 17 3.75 0.83 -4.49
CA LEU A 17 3.62 2.11 -3.78
C LEU A 17 3.82 1.95 -2.27
N PHE A 18 3.17 0.97 -1.64
CA PHE A 18 3.32 0.68 -0.21
C PHE A 18 4.77 0.36 0.17
N TYR A 19 5.36 -0.62 -0.52
CA TYR A 19 6.73 -1.07 -0.27
C TYR A 19 7.73 0.07 -0.47
N ASN A 20 7.63 0.81 -1.58
CA ASN A 20 8.54 1.91 -1.88
C ASN A 20 8.42 3.06 -0.87
N THR A 21 7.22 3.32 -0.34
CA THR A 21 7.03 4.35 0.68
C THR A 21 7.78 3.97 1.96
N ILE A 22 7.64 2.71 2.40
CA ILE A 22 8.33 2.22 3.60
C ILE A 22 9.85 2.24 3.42
N HIS A 23 10.35 1.75 2.28
CA HIS A 23 11.80 1.57 2.07
C HIS A 23 12.55 2.83 1.62
N ASN A 24 11.86 3.82 1.04
CA ASN A 24 12.52 5.03 0.52
C ASN A 24 12.14 6.31 1.27
N VAL A 25 10.99 6.34 1.94
CA VAL A 25 10.53 7.52 2.71
C VAL A 25 10.71 7.25 4.20
N ASN A 26 10.06 6.21 4.73
CA ASN A 26 10.06 5.96 6.18
C ASN A 26 11.43 5.52 6.72
N ILE A 27 12.30 4.95 5.88
CA ILE A 27 13.67 4.57 6.26
C ILE A 27 14.50 5.73 6.88
N LEU A 28 14.07 6.98 6.67
CA LEU A 28 14.72 8.15 7.27
C LEU A 28 14.45 8.27 8.78
N ASP A 29 13.33 7.72 9.26
CA ASP A 29 12.87 7.83 10.65
C ASP A 29 12.96 6.50 11.41
N TYR A 30 13.10 5.38 10.70
CA TYR A 30 13.09 4.03 11.25
C TYR A 30 14.34 3.24 10.87
N ASP A 31 14.77 2.35 11.77
CA ASP A 31 15.87 1.45 11.49
C ASP A 31 15.46 0.32 10.52
N LYS A 32 16.46 -0.40 10.00
CA LYS A 32 16.23 -1.47 9.03
C LYS A 32 15.36 -2.61 9.57
N ALA A 33 15.45 -2.91 10.86
CA ALA A 33 14.65 -3.98 11.46
C ALA A 33 13.18 -3.57 11.58
N GLN A 34 12.91 -2.31 11.91
CA GLN A 34 11.57 -1.73 11.94
C GLN A 34 10.95 -1.66 10.54
N VAL A 35 11.71 -1.20 9.55
CA VAL A 35 11.28 -1.18 8.14
C VAL A 35 10.97 -2.59 7.63
N ALA A 36 11.86 -3.55 7.89
CA ALA A 36 11.64 -4.95 7.51
C ALA A 36 10.46 -5.60 8.25
N ALA A 37 10.14 -5.17 9.48
CA ALA A 37 8.97 -5.66 10.19
C ALA A 37 7.65 -5.20 9.54
N TRP A 38 7.64 -4.07 8.83
CA TRP A 38 6.46 -3.57 8.12
C TRP A 38 6.38 -4.04 6.67
N ALA A 39 7.51 -4.09 5.97
CA ALA A 39 7.58 -4.54 4.57
C ALA A 39 8.84 -5.38 4.35
N PRO A 40 8.82 -6.69 4.65
CA PRO A 40 9.93 -7.59 4.35
C PRO A 40 10.22 -7.66 2.85
N ASP A 41 11.49 -7.83 2.47
CA ASP A 41 11.90 -8.00 1.07
C ASP A 41 11.39 -9.31 0.44
N ASP A 42 11.10 -10.30 1.29
CA ASP A 42 10.57 -11.61 0.92
C ASP A 42 9.06 -11.74 1.16
N LEU A 43 8.34 -10.63 1.34
CA LEU A 43 6.90 -10.68 1.55
C LEU A 43 6.19 -11.33 0.35
N ASP A 44 5.35 -12.32 0.63
CA ASP A 44 4.48 -12.92 -0.38
C ASP A 44 3.48 -11.89 -0.90
N ILE A 45 3.66 -11.47 -2.15
CA ILE A 45 2.77 -10.52 -2.84
C ILE A 45 1.32 -11.02 -2.80
N ASN A 46 1.07 -12.32 -2.86
CA ASN A 46 -0.30 -12.85 -2.79
C ASN A 46 -0.94 -12.59 -1.43
N PHE A 47 -0.17 -12.65 -0.33
CA PHE A 47 -0.66 -12.29 0.99
C PHE A 47 -1.00 -10.80 1.06
N ALA A 48 -0.14 -9.93 0.56
CA ALA A 48 -0.39 -8.49 0.51
C ALA A 48 -1.62 -8.14 -0.35
N VAL A 49 -1.77 -8.80 -1.51
CA VAL A 49 -2.94 -8.68 -2.39
C VAL A 49 -4.24 -9.01 -1.65
N GLN A 50 -4.28 -10.13 -0.92
CA GLN A 50 -5.47 -10.52 -0.16
C GLN A 50 -5.77 -9.49 0.93
N LYS A 51 -4.74 -8.98 1.62
CA LYS A 51 -4.90 -7.93 2.62
C LYS A 51 -5.49 -6.64 2.04
N PHE A 52 -5.02 -6.18 0.89
CA PHE A 52 -5.60 -4.99 0.24
C PHE A 52 -7.05 -5.22 -0.20
N ARG A 53 -7.40 -6.43 -0.65
CA ARG A 53 -8.79 -6.77 -0.98
C ARG A 53 -9.70 -6.78 0.24
N GLU A 54 -9.20 -7.26 1.39
CA GLU A 54 -9.93 -7.24 2.66
C GLU A 54 -10.16 -5.80 3.17
N LEU A 55 -9.15 -4.93 3.04
CA LEU A 55 -9.23 -3.54 3.49
C LEU A 55 -10.08 -2.64 2.57
N ASP A 56 -10.30 -3.05 1.31
CA ASP A 56 -11.05 -2.29 0.29
C ASP A 56 -10.72 -0.78 0.27
N PRO A 57 -9.42 -0.41 0.10
CA PRO A 57 -8.98 0.96 0.28
C PRO A 57 -9.50 1.90 -0.82
N LEU A 58 -9.48 3.19 -0.52
CA LEU A 58 -9.54 4.24 -1.53
C LEU A 58 -8.16 4.45 -2.13
N VAL A 59 -8.10 4.67 -3.43
CA VAL A 59 -6.88 4.98 -4.17
C VAL A 59 -7.02 6.33 -4.87
N VAL A 60 -5.92 7.08 -4.91
CA VAL A 60 -5.79 8.34 -5.64
C VAL A 60 -5.05 8.08 -6.95
N ILE A 61 -5.68 8.43 -8.06
CA ILE A 61 -5.16 8.22 -9.41
C ILE A 61 -4.75 9.56 -10.02
N GLN A 62 -3.55 9.63 -10.59
CA GLN A 62 -3.09 10.74 -11.43
C GLN A 62 -2.37 10.19 -12.66
N ASP A 63 -2.73 10.68 -13.85
CA ASP A 63 -2.13 10.27 -15.13
C ASP A 63 -2.12 8.76 -15.36
N GLY A 64 -3.19 8.08 -14.90
CA GLY A 64 -3.35 6.64 -15.03
C GLY A 64 -2.56 5.80 -14.01
N LYS A 65 -1.91 6.44 -13.03
CA LYS A 65 -1.13 5.78 -11.97
C LYS A 65 -1.71 6.01 -10.59
N ILE A 66 -1.56 5.04 -9.70
CA ILE A 66 -1.86 5.17 -8.28
C ILE A 66 -0.73 5.95 -7.59
N ILE A 67 -1.07 7.08 -6.99
CA ILE A 67 -0.11 7.95 -6.29
C ILE A 67 -0.32 8.00 -4.78
N GLY A 68 -1.38 7.37 -4.28
CA GLY A 68 -1.73 7.34 -2.87
C GLY A 68 -2.89 6.38 -2.61
N TYR A 69 -3.00 5.91 -1.38
CA TYR A 69 -4.14 5.14 -0.93
C TYR A 69 -4.43 5.42 0.55
N ALA A 70 -5.65 5.11 0.97
CA ALA A 70 -6.04 5.09 2.37
C ALA A 70 -7.10 4.01 2.57
N ASP A 71 -6.88 3.12 3.54
CA ASP A 71 -7.96 2.32 4.11
C ASP A 71 -8.66 3.13 5.21
N ILE A 72 -10.00 3.05 5.25
CA ILE A 72 -10.83 3.73 6.25
C ILE A 72 -11.75 2.67 6.83
N GLN A 73 -11.51 2.31 8.09
CA GLN A 73 -12.35 1.33 8.79
C GLN A 73 -13.61 2.00 9.32
N SER A 74 -14.71 1.24 9.37
CA SER A 74 -16.02 1.73 9.79
C SER A 74 -16.10 2.03 11.28
N ASP A 75 -15.22 1.44 12.08
CA ASP A 75 -15.08 1.68 13.52
C ASP A 75 -14.07 2.80 13.85
N GLY A 76 -13.40 3.35 12.83
CA GLY A 76 -12.42 4.42 12.97
C GLY A 76 -11.10 4.00 13.63
N CYS A 77 -10.83 2.69 13.74
CA CYS A 77 -9.56 2.15 14.22
C CYS A 77 -8.64 1.71 13.07
#